data_AF-A0A525PRC6-F1
#
_entry.id   AF-A0A525PRC6-F1
#
_cell.length_a   1.000
_cell.length_b   1.000
_cell.length_c   1.000
_cell.angle_alpha   90.00
_cell.angle_beta   90.00
_cell.angle_gamma   90.00
#
_symmetry.space_group_name_H-M   'P 1'
#
loop_
_entity.id
_entity.type
_entity.pdbx_description
1 polymer ?
#
loop_
_entity_poly.entity_id
_entity_poly.type
_entity_poly.pdbx_seq_one_letter_code
_entity_poly.pdbx_strand_id
1 'polypeptide(L)'
;MATIKDHPLRYTLNSELHARPFPSLTVPHVGAYLAIRQPGDAASRDRSQDLDHLCALLKHYGAPLPADNATHYYGPMGKYALKWEQHTEFVTYTVFLDQAGTRPFDPAEFDVFPESWRSNLNAERITSILL
;
A
#
# COMPACT_ATOMS: atom_id res chain seq x y z
N MET A 1 -27.25 -15.32 32.67
CA MET A 1 -26.74 -14.21 31.83
C MET A 1 -27.47 -14.28 30.51
N ALA A 2 -28.22 -13.25 30.13
CA ALA A 2 -28.91 -13.23 28.85
C ALA A 2 -27.88 -13.29 27.72
N THR A 3 -27.96 -14.32 26.90
CA THR A 3 -27.12 -14.49 25.72
C THR A 3 -27.55 -13.46 24.68
N ILE A 4 -26.70 -12.45 24.46
CA ILE A 4 -26.90 -11.48 23.39
C ILE A 4 -26.81 -12.25 22.05
N LYS A 5 -27.82 -12.10 21.19
CA LYS A 5 -27.84 -12.73 19.87
C LYS A 5 -26.85 -12.01 18.95
N ASP A 6 -25.94 -12.77 18.36
CA ASP A 6 -24.98 -12.22 17.40
C ASP A 6 -25.66 -11.80 16.10
N HIS A 7 -25.19 -10.66 15.57
CA HIS A 7 -25.57 -10.20 14.25
C HIS A 7 -25.09 -11.20 13.17
N PRO A 8 -25.84 -11.48 12.09
CA PRO A 8 -25.45 -12.44 11.06
C PRO A 8 -24.06 -12.17 10.44
N LEU A 9 -23.67 -10.91 10.32
CA LEU A 9 -22.36 -10.49 9.78
C LEU A 9 -21.25 -10.39 10.83
N ARG A 10 -21.50 -10.69 12.11
CA ARG A 10 -20.54 -10.47 13.21
C ARG A 10 -19.19 -11.12 12.90
N TYR A 11 -19.19 -12.39 12.49
CA TYR A 11 -17.94 -13.09 12.18
C TYR A 11 -17.22 -12.51 10.98
N THR A 12 -17.94 -12.27 9.88
CA THR A 12 -17.36 -11.71 8.65
C THR A 12 -16.73 -10.34 8.90
N LEU A 13 -17.44 -9.44 9.57
CA LEU A 13 -16.94 -8.09 9.89
C LEU A 13 -15.76 -8.14 10.87
N ASN A 14 -15.80 -9.04 11.84
CA ASN A 14 -14.69 -9.20 12.78
C ASN A 14 -13.44 -9.75 12.07
N SER A 15 -13.61 -10.73 11.18
CA SER A 15 -12.53 -11.25 10.35
C SER A 15 -11.95 -10.21 9.41
N GLU A 16 -12.77 -9.32 8.84
CA GLU A 16 -12.30 -8.20 8.01
C GLU A 16 -11.45 -7.21 8.81
N LEU A 17 -11.88 -6.87 10.03
CA LEU A 17 -11.13 -5.96 10.92
C LEU A 17 -9.76 -6.53 11.32
N HIS A 18 -9.68 -7.84 11.53
CA HIS A 18 -8.46 -8.54 11.95
C HIS A 18 -7.58 -9.06 10.80
N ALA A 19 -8.03 -8.96 9.54
CA ALA A 19 -7.26 -9.40 8.37
C ALA A 19 -6.12 -8.44 7.97
N ARG A 20 -5.69 -7.56 8.87
CA ARG A 20 -4.63 -6.56 8.63
C ARG A 20 -3.39 -6.85 9.50
N PRO A 21 -2.79 -8.05 9.44
CA PRO A 21 -1.58 -8.34 10.22
C PRO A 21 -0.44 -7.44 9.76
N PHE A 22 0.39 -7.01 10.70
CA PHE A 22 1.64 -6.33 10.35
C PHE A 22 2.55 -7.29 9.58
N PRO A 23 3.24 -6.81 8.53
CA PRO A 23 4.21 -7.64 7.83
C PRO A 23 5.30 -8.06 8.82
N SER A 24 5.55 -9.37 8.88
CA SER A 24 6.69 -9.91 9.61
C SER A 24 7.88 -9.95 8.67
N LEU A 25 8.91 -9.16 8.97
CA LEU A 25 10.10 -9.02 8.14
C LEU A 25 11.26 -9.80 8.75
N THR A 26 12.09 -10.40 7.89
CA THR A 26 13.33 -11.04 8.31
C THR A 26 14.49 -10.14 7.92
N VAL A 27 15.45 -9.92 8.83
CA VAL A 27 16.65 -9.13 8.55
C VAL A 27 17.69 -9.94 7.77
N PRO A 28 18.51 -9.31 6.91
CA PRO A 28 18.47 -7.89 6.53
C PRO A 28 17.37 -7.60 5.50
N HIS A 29 16.70 -6.45 5.64
CA HIS A 29 15.64 -6.00 4.73
C HIS A 29 15.77 -4.51 4.40
N VAL A 30 15.09 -4.09 3.34
CA VAL A 30 14.94 -2.67 2.95
C VAL A 30 13.45 -2.34 2.90
N GLY A 31 13.08 -1.15 3.39
CA GLY A 31 11.75 -0.61 3.30
C GLY A 31 11.72 0.74 2.56
N ALA A 32 10.93 0.84 1.49
CA ALA A 32 10.63 2.13 0.85
C ALA A 32 9.18 2.53 1.17
N TYR A 33 9.01 3.69 1.82
CA TYR A 33 7.71 4.22 2.21
C TYR A 33 7.39 5.50 1.47
N LEU A 34 6.16 5.61 0.97
CA LEU A 34 5.64 6.78 0.27
C LEU A 34 4.20 7.05 0.71
N ALA A 35 3.94 8.28 1.16
CA ALA A 35 2.59 8.76 1.43
C ALA A 35 2.26 9.95 0.53
N ILE A 36 1.16 9.84 -0.21
CA ILE A 36 0.72 10.86 -1.17
C ILE A 36 -0.77 11.15 -1.01
N ARG A 37 -1.17 12.36 -1.37
CA ARG A 37 -2.57 12.82 -1.38
C ARG A 37 -2.88 13.54 -2.68
N GLN A 38 -4.16 13.58 -3.07
CA GLN A 38 -4.57 14.43 -4.17
C GLN A 38 -4.46 15.93 -3.76
N PRO A 39 -4.06 16.83 -4.67
CA PRO A 39 -4.11 18.27 -4.40
C PRO A 39 -5.55 18.74 -4.10
N GLY A 40 -5.70 19.80 -3.29
CA GLY A 40 -7.01 20.38 -2.94
C GLY A 40 -7.73 19.63 -1.81
N ASP A 41 -9.05 19.46 -1.92
CA ASP A 41 -9.84 18.73 -0.92
C ASP A 41 -9.70 17.21 -1.08
N ALA A 42 -8.63 16.65 -0.50
CA ALA A 42 -8.33 15.23 -0.65
C ALA A 42 -9.32 14.30 0.09
N ALA A 43 -10.14 14.83 1.02
CA ALA A 43 -11.14 14.03 1.72
C ALA A 43 -12.31 13.64 0.81
N SER A 44 -12.65 14.52 -0.14
CA SER A 44 -13.71 14.31 -1.16
C SER A 44 -13.17 13.78 -2.49
N ARG A 45 -11.90 13.37 -2.53
CA ARG A 45 -11.27 12.87 -3.75
C ARG A 45 -11.93 11.62 -4.30
N ASP A 46 -11.75 11.41 -5.59
CA ASP A 46 -12.12 10.15 -6.24
C ASP A 46 -11.12 9.05 -5.88
N ARG A 47 -11.53 8.18 -4.97
CA ARG A 47 -10.75 7.05 -4.47
C ARG A 47 -10.45 5.99 -5.52
N SER A 48 -11.20 5.95 -6.63
CA SER A 48 -10.91 4.98 -7.70
C SER A 48 -9.58 5.29 -8.40
N GLN A 49 -9.20 6.57 -8.48
CA GLN A 49 -7.91 6.98 -9.04
C GLN A 49 -6.72 6.45 -8.24
N ASP A 50 -6.83 6.38 -6.91
CA ASP A 50 -5.75 5.77 -6.11
C ASP A 50 -5.58 4.27 -6.43
N LEU A 51 -6.71 3.57 -6.65
CA LEU A 51 -6.71 2.16 -7.03
C LEU A 51 -6.16 1.95 -8.44
N ASP A 52 -6.44 2.87 -9.37
CA ASP A 52 -5.87 2.88 -10.72
C ASP A 52 -4.35 3.07 -10.68
N HIS A 53 -3.86 3.98 -9.82
CA HIS A 53 -2.42 4.17 -9.61
C HIS A 53 -1.76 2.91 -9.03
N LEU A 54 -2.38 2.26 -8.04
CA LEU A 54 -1.92 0.96 -7.53
C LEU A 54 -1.87 -0.09 -8.64
N CYS A 55 -2.94 -0.22 -9.42
CA CYS A 55 -3.01 -1.18 -10.52
C CYS A 55 -1.94 -0.90 -11.59
N ALA A 56 -1.65 0.36 -11.91
CA ALA A 56 -0.60 0.72 -12.85
C ALA A 56 0.78 0.29 -12.33
N LEU A 57 1.05 0.48 -11.03
CA LEU A 57 2.30 0.03 -10.40
C LEU A 57 2.41 -1.49 -10.43
N LEU A 58 1.35 -2.21 -10.05
CA LEU A 58 1.33 -3.68 -10.06
C LEU A 58 1.50 -4.25 -11.47
N LYS A 59 0.86 -3.65 -12.48
CA LYS A 59 1.03 -4.01 -13.90
C LYS A 59 2.47 -3.82 -14.37
N HIS A 60 3.13 -2.73 -13.97
CA HIS A 60 4.55 -2.49 -14.29
C HIS A 60 5.44 -3.64 -13.81
N TYR A 61 5.15 -4.22 -12.66
CA TYR A 61 5.89 -5.35 -12.09
C TYR A 61 5.32 -6.74 -12.45
N GLY A 62 4.27 -6.82 -13.25
CA GLY A 62 3.60 -8.10 -13.59
C GLY A 62 2.98 -8.81 -12.38
N ALA A 63 2.53 -8.04 -11.38
CA ALA A 63 2.02 -8.55 -10.11
C ALA A 63 0.50 -8.83 -10.15
N PRO A 64 -0.04 -9.66 -9.23
CA PRO A 64 -1.48 -9.84 -9.06
C PRO A 64 -2.18 -8.51 -8.78
N LEU A 65 -3.39 -8.34 -9.30
CA LEU A 65 -4.19 -7.13 -9.09
C LEU A 65 -5.09 -7.29 -7.85
N PRO A 66 -5.38 -6.19 -7.13
CA PRO A 66 -6.35 -6.19 -6.05
C PRO A 66 -7.76 -6.49 -6.58
N ALA A 67 -8.67 -6.84 -5.67
CA ALA A 67 -10.10 -6.89 -5.98
C ALA A 67 -10.65 -5.48 -6.30
N ASP A 68 -11.75 -5.45 -7.04
CA ASP A 68 -12.48 -4.21 -7.31
C ASP A 68 -12.85 -3.51 -5.99
N ASN A 69 -12.68 -2.19 -5.94
CA ASN A 69 -12.94 -1.34 -4.77
C ASN A 69 -12.10 -1.70 -3.52
N ALA A 70 -10.96 -2.38 -3.67
CA ALA A 70 -10.06 -2.61 -2.55
C ALA A 70 -9.57 -1.29 -1.94
N THR A 71 -9.61 -1.22 -0.61
CA THR A 71 -9.05 -0.09 0.17
C THR A 71 -7.71 -0.45 0.82
N HIS A 72 -7.27 -1.69 0.64
CA HIS A 72 -6.01 -2.23 1.15
C HIS A 72 -5.53 -3.37 0.25
N TYR A 73 -4.22 -3.46 0.06
CA TYR A 73 -3.56 -4.52 -0.67
C TYR A 73 -2.27 -4.91 0.06
N TYR A 74 -2.03 -6.21 0.23
CA TYR A 74 -0.74 -6.73 0.63
C TYR A 74 -0.42 -7.95 -0.22
N GLY A 75 0.69 -7.92 -0.94
CA GLY A 75 1.02 -8.99 -1.86
C GLY A 75 2.36 -8.83 -2.55
N PRO A 76 2.76 -9.85 -3.34
CA PRO A 76 3.99 -9.81 -4.10
C PRO A 76 3.93 -8.74 -5.21
N MET A 77 5.08 -8.17 -5.53
CA MET A 77 5.30 -7.20 -6.60
C MET A 77 6.70 -7.42 -7.21
N GLY A 78 6.81 -8.41 -8.11
CA GLY A 78 8.10 -8.86 -8.62
C GLY A 78 8.97 -9.45 -7.51
N LYS A 79 10.19 -8.90 -7.31
CA LYS A 79 11.08 -9.26 -6.20
C LYS A 79 10.73 -8.57 -4.87
N TYR A 80 9.72 -7.70 -4.88
CA TYR A 80 9.29 -6.94 -3.72
C TYR A 80 8.00 -7.51 -3.13
N ALA A 81 7.69 -7.13 -1.90
CA ALA A 81 6.33 -7.18 -1.37
C ALA A 81 5.81 -5.74 -1.21
N LEU A 82 4.54 -5.50 -1.55
CA LEU A 82 3.90 -4.19 -1.42
C LEU A 82 2.76 -4.27 -0.40
N LYS A 83 2.76 -3.36 0.57
CA LYS A 83 1.60 -2.97 1.35
C LYS A 83 1.08 -1.63 0.85
N TRP A 84 -0.19 -1.57 0.49
CA TRP A 84 -0.88 -0.34 0.09
C TRP A 84 -2.14 -0.16 0.92
N GLU A 85 -2.36 1.06 1.41
CA GLU A 85 -3.50 1.40 2.25
C GLU A 85 -4.12 2.73 1.79
N GLN A 86 -5.42 2.70 1.52
CA GLN A 86 -6.21 3.87 1.15
C GLN A 86 -6.91 4.45 2.38
N HIS A 87 -6.48 5.65 2.78
CA HIS A 87 -7.09 6.39 3.88
C HIS A 87 -8.08 7.44 3.35
N THR A 88 -8.74 8.13 4.28
CA THR A 88 -9.73 9.16 3.95
C THR A 88 -9.13 10.31 3.15
N GLU A 89 -7.90 10.73 3.41
CA GLU A 89 -7.28 11.93 2.80
C GLU A 89 -6.01 11.65 1.99
N PHE A 90 -5.45 10.45 2.11
CA PHE A 90 -4.18 10.09 1.48
C PHE A 90 -4.10 8.57 1.27
N VAL A 91 -3.08 8.15 0.52
CA VAL A 91 -2.74 6.74 0.36
C VAL A 91 -1.28 6.51 0.71
N THR A 92 -0.99 5.31 1.18
CA THR A 92 0.38 4.91 1.53
C THR A 92 0.80 3.69 0.73
N TYR A 93 2.09 3.68 0.36
CA TYR A 93 2.78 2.57 -0.25
C TYR A 93 3.97 2.23 0.65
N THR A 94 4.07 0.98 1.07
CA THR A 94 5.23 0.45 1.79
C THR A 94 5.75 -0.75 1.03
N VAL A 95 6.93 -0.62 0.44
CA VAL A 95 7.56 -1.68 -0.33
C VAL A 95 8.68 -2.30 0.48
N PHE A 96 8.73 -3.63 0.49
CA PHE A 96 9.73 -4.41 1.19
C PHE A 96 10.57 -5.20 0.19
N LEU A 97 11.88 -5.26 0.43
CA LEU A 97 12.82 -6.11 -0.29
C LEU A 97 13.56 -7.00 0.70
N ASP A 98 13.47 -8.31 0.49
CA ASP A 98 14.20 -9.34 1.26
C ASP A 98 15.66 -9.40 0.80
N GLN A 99 16.40 -8.32 1.06
CA GLN A 99 17.87 -8.19 0.99
C GLN A 99 18.25 -6.72 1.20
N ALA A 100 19.23 -6.45 2.07
CA ALA A 100 19.87 -5.14 2.10
C ALA A 100 20.80 -4.95 0.90
N GLY A 101 20.74 -3.77 0.28
CA GLY A 101 21.76 -3.34 -0.68
C GLY A 101 23.14 -3.25 -0.03
N THR A 102 24.18 -3.06 -0.86
CA THR A 102 25.55 -2.87 -0.37
C THR A 102 25.74 -1.55 0.37
N ARG A 103 24.90 -0.56 0.09
CA ARG A 103 24.94 0.79 0.66
C ARG A 103 23.71 1.00 1.54
N PRO A 104 23.87 1.34 2.84
CA PRO A 104 22.74 1.70 3.69
C PRO A 104 21.97 2.90 3.12
N PHE A 105 20.65 2.80 3.09
CA PHE A 105 19.74 3.84 2.59
C PHE A 105 20.09 4.31 1.17
N ASP A 106 20.33 3.36 0.26
CA ASP A 106 20.66 3.69 -1.13
C ASP A 106 19.46 4.33 -1.83
N PRO A 107 19.55 5.57 -2.34
CA PRO A 107 18.44 6.21 -3.06
C PRO A 107 17.88 5.37 -4.22
N ALA A 108 18.69 4.50 -4.82
CA ALA A 108 18.24 3.57 -5.87
C ALA A 108 17.18 2.57 -5.39
N GLU A 109 17.08 2.30 -4.08
CA GLU A 109 16.03 1.47 -3.50
C GLU A 109 14.65 2.13 -3.61
N PHE A 110 14.60 3.46 -3.74
CA PHE A 110 13.35 4.21 -3.98
C PHE A 110 12.89 4.17 -5.44
N ASP A 111 13.73 3.70 -6.38
CA ASP A 111 13.35 3.51 -7.79
C ASP A 111 12.32 2.39 -8.00
N VAL A 112 11.95 1.69 -6.93
CA VAL A 112 10.78 0.82 -6.88
C VAL A 112 9.46 1.56 -7.18
N PHE A 113 9.47 2.90 -7.12
CA PHE A 113 8.45 3.75 -7.68
C PHE A 113 8.98 4.34 -9.00
N PRO A 114 8.69 3.73 -10.16
CA PRO A 114 9.25 4.15 -11.44
C PRO A 114 8.94 5.61 -11.75
N GLU A 115 9.87 6.31 -12.41
CA GLU A 115 9.64 7.70 -12.82
C GLU A 115 8.39 7.85 -13.68
N SER A 116 8.19 6.94 -14.64
CA SER A 116 6.99 6.92 -15.47
C SER A 116 5.69 6.76 -14.67
N TRP A 117 5.72 6.04 -13.55
CA TRP A 117 4.58 5.95 -12.64
C TRP A 117 4.41 7.25 -11.85
N ARG A 118 5.50 7.77 -11.25
CA ARG A 118 5.49 9.00 -10.45
C ARG A 118 5.02 10.22 -11.24
N SER A 119 5.44 10.37 -12.49
CA SER A 119 5.06 11.50 -13.35
C SER A 119 3.60 11.47 -13.79
N ASN A 120 2.94 10.31 -13.70
CA ASN A 120 1.51 10.17 -13.99
C ASN A 120 0.63 10.41 -12.75
N LEU A 121 1.22 10.51 -11.55
CA LEU A 121 0.46 10.84 -10.34
C LEU A 121 0.10 12.32 -10.32
N ASN A 122 -1.20 12.62 -10.34
CA ASN A 122 -1.67 13.93 -9.92
C ASN A 122 -1.78 13.99 -8.38
N ALA A 123 -0.62 13.99 -7.70
CA ALA A 123 -0.55 13.89 -6.24
C ALA A 123 0.53 14.78 -5.61
N GLU A 124 0.29 15.22 -4.38
CA GLU A 124 1.26 15.87 -3.49
C GLU A 124 1.85 14.82 -2.55
N ARG A 125 3.18 14.86 -2.36
CA ARG A 125 3.86 14.01 -1.39
C ARG A 125 3.69 14.58 0.02
N ILE A 126 3.20 13.77 0.93
CA ILE A 126 3.18 14.05 2.37
C ILE A 126 4.54 13.70 2.96
N THR A 127 5.02 12.48 2.72
CA THR A 127 6.35 12.04 3.19
C THR A 127 6.88 10.90 2.32
N SER A 128 8.19 10.70 2.37
CA SER A 128 8.90 9.56 1.80
C SER A 128 10.05 9.16 2.71
N ILE A 129 10.22 7.86 2.96
CA ILE A 129 11.21 7.33 3.89
C ILE A 129 11.87 6.11 3.25
N LEU A 130 13.17 5.97 3.46
CA LEU A 130 13.92 4.75 3.16
C LEU A 130 14.45 4.19 4.48
N LEU A 131 14.21 2.89 4.72
CA LEU A 131 14.41 2.17 5.98
C LEU A 131 15.33 0.97 5.79
#